data_AF-A0A7V6SSM7-F1
#
_entry.id   AF-A0A7V6SSM7-F1
#
_cell.length_a   1.000
_cell.length_b   1.000
_cell.length_c   1.000
_cell.angle_alpha   90.00
_cell.angle_beta   90.00
_cell.angle_gamma   90.00
#
_symmetry.space_group_name_H-M   'P 1'
#
loop_
_entity.id
_entity.type
_entity.pdbx_description
1 polymer ?
#
loop_
_entity_poly.entity_id
_entity_poly.type
_entity_poly.pdbx_seq_one_letter_code
_entity_poly.pdbx_strand_id
1 'polypeptide(L)'
;EKELEVGEISAKLRRGRHTTRHVQLLPIGDETFIVDTPGFTNLALDQDIDPLMLRECYEEFLPFSEDCRYDNCLHGPEPQCGVKEALEQGRIRPERYENYLALLEEVKERKEYS
;
A
#
# COMPACT_ATOMS: atom_id res chain seq x y z
N GLU A 1 -31.24 0.58 -17.68
CA GLU A 1 -29.97 0.26 -17.02
C GLU A 1 -28.79 0.49 -17.95
N LYS A 2 -27.58 0.74 -17.43
CA LYS A 2 -26.33 0.62 -18.20
C LYS A 2 -25.63 -0.65 -17.71
N GLU A 3 -25.51 -1.64 -18.57
CA GLU A 3 -24.72 -2.85 -18.31
C GLU A 3 -23.24 -2.46 -18.27
N LEU A 4 -22.52 -2.94 -17.25
CA LEU A 4 -21.07 -2.80 -17.15
C LEU A 4 -20.41 -3.72 -18.20
N GLU A 5 -19.56 -3.17 -19.05
CA GLU A 5 -18.79 -3.95 -20.03
C GLU A 5 -17.72 -4.78 -19.33
N VAL A 6 -18.02 -6.06 -19.06
CA VAL A 6 -17.06 -7.03 -18.56
C VAL A 6 -16.30 -7.62 -19.76
N GLY A 7 -15.00 -7.32 -19.88
CA GLY A 7 -14.17 -7.89 -20.94
C GLY A 7 -13.89 -9.38 -20.73
N GLU A 8 -13.80 -10.16 -21.82
CA GLU A 8 -13.43 -11.57 -21.76
C GLU A 8 -12.03 -11.80 -21.15
N ILE A 9 -11.93 -12.84 -20.32
CA ILE A 9 -10.69 -13.27 -19.67
C ILE A 9 -9.70 -13.76 -20.73
N SER A 10 -8.53 -13.13 -20.82
CA SER A 10 -7.45 -13.58 -21.69
C SER A 10 -6.97 -14.97 -21.26
N ALA A 11 -7.33 -15.99 -22.04
CA ALA A 11 -6.90 -17.38 -21.86
C ALA A 11 -5.37 -17.58 -21.88
N LYS A 12 -4.62 -16.58 -22.35
CA LYS A 12 -3.17 -16.65 -22.51
C LYS A 12 -2.36 -16.24 -21.28
N LEU A 13 -2.95 -15.50 -20.32
CA LEU A 13 -2.17 -14.86 -19.25
C LEU A 13 -2.64 -15.11 -17.80
N ARG A 14 -3.79 -15.76 -17.56
CA ARG A 14 -4.37 -16.00 -16.21
C ARG A 14 -4.32 -14.76 -15.28
N ARG A 15 -4.39 -13.55 -15.83
CA ARG A 15 -4.49 -12.29 -15.08
C ARG A 15 -5.73 -11.55 -15.55
N GLY A 16 -6.50 -11.03 -14.59
CA GLY A 16 -7.66 -10.18 -14.88
C GLY A 16 -7.23 -8.95 -15.66
N ARG A 17 -7.94 -8.65 -16.76
CA ARG A 17 -7.69 -7.46 -17.57
C ARG A 17 -8.71 -6.41 -17.14
N HIS A 18 -8.28 -5.40 -16.38
CA HIS A 18 -9.13 -4.26 -16.04
C HIS A 18 -9.48 -3.50 -17.34
N THR A 19 -10.75 -3.51 -17.76
CA THR A 19 -11.25 -2.83 -18.96
C THR A 19 -11.74 -1.41 -18.68
N THR A 20 -12.02 -1.06 -17.43
CA THR A 20 -12.45 0.28 -17.00
C THR A 20 -11.35 1.30 -17.26
N ARG A 21 -11.54 2.17 -18.26
CA ARG A 21 -10.59 3.24 -18.66
C ARG A 21 -10.92 4.62 -18.09
N HIS A 22 -12.10 4.78 -17.50
CA HIS A 22 -12.59 6.06 -16.99
C HIS A 22 -13.24 5.87 -15.64
N VAL A 23 -13.07 6.85 -14.75
CA VAL A 23 -13.74 6.88 -13.45
C VAL A 23 -15.24 7.10 -13.66
N GLN A 24 -16.07 6.28 -13.04
CA GLN A 24 -17.53 6.44 -13.08
C GLN A 24 -18.11 6.44 -11.67
N LEU A 25 -19.17 7.24 -11.47
CA LEU A 25 -19.98 7.25 -10.25
C LEU A 25 -21.27 6.48 -10.51
N LEU A 26 -21.46 5.39 -9.77
CA LEU A 26 -22.64 4.54 -9.84
C LEU A 26 -23.54 4.88 -8.64
N PRO A 27 -24.71 5.53 -8.82
CA PRO A 27 -25.61 5.82 -7.72
C PRO A 27 -26.22 4.53 -7.17
N ILE A 28 -26.23 4.38 -5.84
CA ILE A 28 -26.89 3.28 -5.11
C ILE A 28 -27.93 3.78 -4.10
N GLY A 29 -28.12 5.09 -4.02
CA GLY A 29 -29.13 5.79 -3.23
C GLY A 29 -29.14 7.28 -3.62
N ASP A 30 -30.04 8.06 -3.02
CA ASP A 30 -30.24 9.48 -3.40
C ASP A 30 -28.97 10.33 -3.20
N GLU A 31 -28.13 9.98 -2.22
CA GLU A 31 -26.88 10.67 -1.89
C GLU A 31 -25.69 9.70 -1.73
N THR A 32 -25.74 8.51 -2.34
CA THR A 32 -24.69 7.49 -2.20
C THR A 32 -24.24 6.96 -3.55
N PHE A 33 -22.92 6.90 -3.74
CA PHE A 33 -22.30 6.50 -4.99
C PHE A 33 -21.18 5.49 -4.76
N ILE A 34 -21.07 4.50 -5.66
CA ILE A 34 -19.88 3.67 -5.82
C ILE A 34 -19.00 4.32 -6.87
N VAL A 35 -17.72 4.52 -6.56
CA VAL A 35 -16.74 5.01 -7.52
C VAL A 35 -16.08 3.79 -8.18
N ASP A 36 -16.40 3.54 -9.45
CA ASP A 36 -15.66 2.54 -10.25
C ASP A 36 -14.44 3.23 -10.87
N THR A 37 -13.26 2.93 -10.33
CA THR A 37 -11.98 3.46 -10.80
C THR A 37 -11.21 2.40 -11.57
N PRO A 38 -10.47 2.78 -12.63
CA PRO A 38 -9.44 1.91 -13.20
C PRO A 38 -8.51 1.40 -12.09
N GLY A 39 -8.22 0.10 -12.06
CA GLY A 39 -7.20 -0.43 -11.16
C GLY A 39 -5.81 0.12 -11.49
N PHE A 40 -4.92 0.17 -10.50
CA PHE A 40 -3.52 0.52 -10.74
C PHE A 40 -2.83 -0.63 -11.48
N THR A 41 -2.26 -0.36 -12.67
CA THR A 41 -1.45 -1.35 -13.40
C THR A 41 0.00 -1.38 -12.89
N ASN A 42 0.48 -0.25 -12.40
CA ASN A 42 1.73 -0.09 -11.68
C ASN A 42 1.50 1.01 -10.64
N LEU A 43 1.91 0.78 -9.39
CA LEU A 43 1.88 1.78 -8.34
C LEU A 43 3.25 2.47 -8.33
N ALA A 44 3.33 3.69 -8.83
CA ALA A 44 4.52 4.51 -8.67
C ALA A 44 4.32 5.38 -7.43
N LEU A 45 5.25 5.29 -6.48
CA LEU A 45 5.27 6.19 -5.34
C LEU A 45 5.68 7.59 -5.79
N ASP A 46 4.98 8.61 -5.29
CA ASP A 46 5.34 10.01 -5.51
C ASP A 46 6.74 10.30 -4.94
N GLN A 47 7.48 11.22 -5.58
CA GLN A 47 8.87 11.52 -5.20
C GLN A 47 8.99 12.12 -3.78
N ASP A 48 7.92 12.73 -3.29
CA ASP A 48 7.91 13.48 -2.04
C ASP A 48 7.31 12.71 -0.86
N ILE A 49 7.10 11.39 -0.99
CA ILE A 49 6.60 10.60 0.14
C ILE A 49 7.62 10.66 1.28
N ASP A 50 7.17 11.10 2.45
CA ASP A 50 7.97 11.05 3.67
C ASP A 50 8.06 9.60 4.17
N PRO A 51 9.28 9.05 4.39
CA PRO A 51 9.45 7.74 5.04
C PRO A 51 8.68 7.61 6.37
N LEU A 52 8.54 8.71 7.13
CA LEU A 52 7.74 8.71 8.34
C LEU A 52 6.24 8.59 8.05
N MET A 53 5.74 9.16 6.95
CA MET A 53 4.36 8.93 6.53
C MET A 53 4.15 7.49 6.05
N LEU A 54 5.13 6.88 5.40
CA LEU A 54 5.03 5.50 4.91
C LEU A 54 4.81 4.50 6.07
N ARG A 55 5.50 4.67 7.21
CA ARG A 55 5.28 3.77 8.36
C ARG A 55 3.87 3.89 8.95
N GLU A 56 3.27 5.07 8.91
CA GLU A 56 1.90 5.30 9.42
C GLU A 56 0.84 4.65 8.53
N CYS A 57 1.17 4.34 7.27
CA CYS A 57 0.29 3.60 6.35
C CYS A 57 0.20 2.09 6.64
N TYR A 58 0.99 1.58 7.59
CA TYR A 58 0.96 0.19 8.05
C TYR A 58 0.31 0.13 9.43
N GLU A 59 -1.01 0.01 9.47
CA GLU A 59 -1.80 0.01 10.71
C GLU A 59 -1.33 -1.05 11.72
N GLU A 60 -0.84 -2.19 11.24
CA GLU A 60 -0.31 -3.26 12.09
C GLU A 60 0.96 -2.89 12.86
N PHE A 61 1.66 -1.82 12.47
CA PHE A 61 2.89 -1.36 13.13
C PHE A 61 2.60 -0.42 14.28
N LEU A 62 1.54 0.40 14.15
CA LEU A 62 1.22 1.49 15.09
C LEU A 62 1.26 1.08 16.56
N PRO A 63 0.69 -0.08 16.98
CA PRO A 63 0.70 -0.47 18.40
C PRO A 63 2.09 -0.79 18.95
N PHE A 64 3.07 -1.07 18.08
CA PHE A 64 4.43 -1.45 18.45
C PHE A 64 5.45 -0.33 18.18
N SER A 65 5.01 0.75 17.53
CA SER A 65 5.85 1.92 17.28
C SER A 65 6.23 2.65 18.56
N GLU A 66 5.36 2.63 19.58
CA GLU A 66 5.63 3.23 20.91
C GLU A 66 6.78 2.51 21.65
N ASP A 67 7.01 1.23 21.38
CA ASP A 67 8.09 0.43 21.95
C ASP A 67 9.44 0.64 21.22
N CYS A 68 9.48 1.51 20.22
CA CYS A 68 10.73 1.85 19.53
C CYS A 68 11.59 2.76 20.40
N ARG A 69 12.91 2.53 20.39
CA ARG A 69 13.86 3.41 21.07
C ARG A 69 13.86 4.85 20.53
N TYR A 70 13.56 5.03 19.25
CA TYR A 70 13.65 6.30 18.55
C TYR A 70 12.26 6.73 18.06
N ASP A 71 11.87 7.98 18.34
CA ASP A 71 10.57 8.54 17.90
C ASP A 71 10.43 8.52 16.37
N ASN A 72 11.54 8.72 15.66
CA ASN A 72 11.63 8.71 14.20
C ASN A 72 12.08 7.36 13.63
N CYS A 73 11.88 6.26 14.36
CA CYS A 73 12.17 4.90 13.87
C CYS A 73 11.40 4.63 12.58
N LEU A 74 12.10 4.22 11.52
CA LEU A 74 11.54 3.75 10.25
C LEU A 74 11.46 2.22 10.19
N HIS A 75 11.56 1.55 11.34
CA HIS A 75 11.43 0.10 11.47
C HIS A 75 12.29 -0.73 10.49
N GLY A 76 13.39 -0.17 9.99
CA GLY A 76 14.29 -0.83 9.05
C GLY A 76 15.58 -1.23 9.75
N PRO A 77 16.70 -0.51 9.55
CA PRO A 77 17.97 -0.85 10.18
C PRO A 77 18.02 -0.53 11.69
N GLU A 78 17.08 0.25 12.23
CA GLU A 78 17.16 0.80 13.58
C GLU A 78 17.22 -0.28 14.68
N PRO A 79 18.18 -0.24 15.61
CA PRO A 79 18.21 -1.18 16.72
C PRO A 79 17.07 -0.89 17.71
N GLN A 80 16.65 -1.91 18.47
CA GLN A 80 15.61 -1.79 19.51
C GLN A 80 14.31 -1.19 18.95
N CYS A 81 13.71 -1.91 18.01
CA CYS A 81 12.50 -1.52 17.30
C CYS A 81 11.35 -2.46 17.72
N GLY A 82 10.30 -1.91 18.31
CA GLY A 82 9.13 -2.67 18.75
C GLY A 82 8.43 -3.42 17.61
N VAL A 83 8.41 -2.86 16.40
CA VAL A 83 7.91 -3.55 15.20
C VAL A 83 8.74 -4.80 14.87
N LYS A 84 10.07 -4.75 14.99
CA LYS A 84 10.91 -5.93 14.77
C LYS A 84 10.73 -6.99 15.86
N GLU A 85 10.56 -6.56 17.10
CA GLU A 85 10.23 -7.48 18.19
C GLU A 85 8.85 -8.14 17.98
N ALA A 86 7.83 -7.37 17.59
CA ALA A 86 6.51 -7.88 17.29
C ALA A 86 6.52 -8.86 16.09
N LEU A 87 7.37 -8.62 15.10
CA LEU A 87 7.63 -9.54 14.00
C LEU A 87 8.24 -10.87 14.49
N GLU A 88 9.29 -10.82 15.31
CA GLU A 88 9.93 -12.03 15.88
C GLU A 88 8.95 -12.87 16.71
N GLN A 89 7.99 -12.21 17.35
CA GLN A 89 6.93 -12.85 18.14
C GLN A 89 5.72 -13.31 17.31
N GLY A 90 5.75 -13.13 15.98
CA GLY A 90 4.68 -13.55 15.07
C GLY A 90 3.40 -12.70 15.15
N ARG A 91 3.46 -11.52 15.76
CA ARG A 91 2.32 -10.57 15.81
C ARG A 91 2.16 -9.77 14.52
N ILE A 92 3.25 -9.65 13.76
CA ILE A 92 3.28 -9.04 12.42
C ILE A 92 3.59 -10.15 11.41
N ARG A 93 2.90 -10.11 10.27
CA ARG A 93 3.17 -11.06 9.18
C ARG A 93 4.49 -10.72 8.49
N PRO A 94 5.41 -11.68 8.31
CA PRO A 94 6.68 -11.43 7.63
C PRO A 94 6.51 -10.82 6.24
N GLU A 95 5.52 -11.28 5.47
CA GLU A 95 5.29 -10.77 4.12
C GLU A 95 4.89 -9.29 4.12
N ARG A 96 4.20 -8.82 5.15
CA ARG A 96 3.82 -7.40 5.29
C ARG A 96 5.04 -6.54 5.62
N TYR A 97 5.89 -7.02 6.51
CA TYR A 97 7.13 -6.35 6.87
C TYR A 97 8.13 -6.30 5.70
N GLU A 98 8.28 -7.39 4.95
CA GLU A 98 9.12 -7.42 3.74
C GLU A 98 8.63 -6.43 2.67
N ASN A 99 7.32 -6.38 2.42
CA ASN A 99 6.74 -5.39 1.50
C ASN A 99 6.98 -3.95 1.98
N TYR A 100 6.87 -3.70 3.28
CA TYR A 100 7.19 -2.40 3.86
C TYR A 100 8.64 -1.99 3.59
N LEU A 101 9.60 -2.88 3.84
CA LEU A 101 11.02 -2.59 3.59
C LEU A 101 11.30 -2.32 2.11
N ALA A 102 10.66 -3.06 1.20
CA ALA A 102 10.80 -2.81 -0.24
C ALA A 102 10.30 -1.42 -0.65
N LEU A 103 9.15 -0.98 -0.12
CA LEU A 103 8.62 0.36 -0.39
C LEU A 103 9.46 1.44 0.29
N LEU A 104 9.97 1.18 1.51
CA LEU A 104 10.83 2.11 2.23
C LEU A 104 12.13 2.38 1.46
N GLU A 105 12.70 1.34 0.85
CA GLU A 105 13.87 1.49 -0.02
C GLU A 105 13.52 2.31 -1.27
N GLU A 106 12.40 2.01 -1.95
CA GLU A 106 11.95 2.79 -3.11
C GLU A 106 11.75 4.29 -2.78
N VAL A 107 11.19 4.60 -1.61
CA VAL A 107 11.02 6.00 -1.15
C VAL A 107 12.37 6.67 -0.88
N LYS A 108 13.32 5.95 -0.27
CA LYS A 108 14.66 6.49 0.03
C LYS A 108 15.46 6.75 -1.24
N GLU A 109 15.50 5.79 -2.15
CA GLU A 109 16.20 5.92 -3.43
C GLU A 109 15.66 7.12 -4.21
N ARG A 110 14.35 7.31 -4.29
CA ARG A 110 13.75 8.45 -5.02
C ARG A 110 14.11 9.82 -4.44
N LYS A 111 14.28 9.95 -3.12
CA LYS A 111 14.74 11.19 -2.48
C LYS A 111 16.21 11.53 -2.74
N GLU A 112 17.07 10.53 -2.96
CA GLU A 112 18.49 10.78 -3.21
C GLU A 112 18.79 11.31 -4.62
N TYR A 113 17.86 11.17 -5.56
CA TYR A 113 17.99 11.62 -6.95
C TYR A 113 17.27 12.95 -7.28
N SER A 114 16.67 13.62 -6.28
CA SER A 114 15.95 14.90 -6.43
C SER A 114 16.78 16.12 -6.04
#